data_AF-A0A3N9NJW9-F1
#
_entry.id   AF-A0A3N9NJW9-F1
#
_cell.length_a   1.000
_cell.length_b   1.000
_cell.length_c   1.000
_cell.angle_alpha   90.00
_cell.angle_beta   90.00
_cell.angle_gamma   90.00
#
_symmetry.space_group_name_H-M   'P 1'
#
loop_
_entity.id
_entity.type
_entity.pdbx_description
1 polymer ?
#
loop_
_entity_poly.entity_id
_entity_poly.type
_entity_poly.pdbx_seq_one_letter_code
_entity_poly.pdbx_strand_id
1 'polypeptide(L)'
;MQKTVFIVLTILLLSLPTVGEQIDQFGFYEASFQSAGQYDNPFTDLAPQATIARADGLTWKIPLFWDGNSTWKLRIRPDAPGEWSFTVQSKDVGLAGQTGSFTCVESDRRGSIQQMKSYGHHFATQDGSPFLFWGDTAWGLFLSQEEEQLNRQSVFHYIDKRASEGINVIHAMLLSEAGWGNEGGNPFFDLSQMNINPAYWQEVDARLEYLNKKGLIGGLVLAWGDKQKREPWAWRMFPGVEARKHYAGYIAARYGAYDVYFILAGEWNAEVNTRDNATREAVKAEFFEIGDAFEEADAHDRMIGIHPMTRDGSVREFNAADWMSFGDYQQNYPFVHERLLQSRSFNKPIVNSEYGYFLRDASGDGTVDKHNSFTPDDMRFVTWDIILAGAYPITGYGTTYMGGYRDPGPFNPDDPRNDAWSQQYRFAKEFLAGQEWWKLQPMDELISSTQPRSKERDVEVRMSPARTRQVRRPALTTYWLLADPGLTYVLYARGVTKKIALSVHSDDEGLYAAHVVNPRTGEIKVKGEFSVSDTFKWIPPDNQDWVLLLTSLNSRDVR
;
A
#
# COMPACT_ATOMS: atom_id res chain seq x y z
N MET A 1 -46.31 36.60 1.85
CA MET A 1 -45.20 35.74 1.39
C MET A 1 -44.97 34.66 2.44
N GLN A 2 -45.43 33.45 2.17
CA GLN A 2 -45.28 32.28 3.05
C GLN A 2 -43.83 31.79 3.04
N LYS A 3 -43.29 31.52 4.22
CA LYS A 3 -42.00 30.85 4.40
C LYS A 3 -42.22 29.34 4.26
N THR A 4 -41.65 28.74 3.22
CA THR A 4 -41.62 27.29 3.04
C THR A 4 -40.47 26.72 3.88
N VAL A 5 -40.81 25.99 4.93
CA VAL A 5 -39.87 25.18 5.72
C VAL A 5 -39.73 23.85 5.01
N PHE A 6 -38.53 23.52 4.54
CA PHE A 6 -38.21 22.18 4.06
C PHE A 6 -37.88 21.30 5.27
N ILE A 7 -38.78 20.35 5.57
CA ILE A 7 -38.51 19.25 6.50
C ILE A 7 -37.81 18.16 5.69
N VAL A 8 -36.53 17.93 5.97
CA VAL A 8 -35.80 16.76 5.46
C VAL A 8 -36.18 15.58 6.35
N LEU A 9 -36.93 14.64 5.79
CA LEU A 9 -37.33 13.41 6.45
C LEU A 9 -36.22 12.36 6.26
N THR A 10 -35.35 12.20 7.24
CA THR A 10 -34.37 11.10 7.26
C THR A 10 -35.11 9.80 7.53
N ILE A 11 -35.25 8.94 6.53
CA ILE A 11 -35.82 7.59 6.69
C ILE A 11 -34.77 6.72 7.36
N LEU A 12 -34.95 6.47 8.65
CA LEU A 12 -34.18 5.50 9.44
C LEU A 12 -34.66 4.08 9.05
N LEU A 13 -33.90 3.38 8.20
CA LEU A 13 -34.11 1.95 7.96
C LEU A 13 -33.53 1.18 9.15
N LEU A 14 -34.38 0.83 10.11
CA LEU A 14 -34.08 -0.20 11.09
C LEU A 14 -34.09 -1.55 10.37
N SER A 15 -32.92 -2.07 9.99
CA SER A 15 -32.79 -3.46 9.52
C SER A 15 -32.96 -4.40 10.71
N LEU A 16 -34.16 -4.94 10.88
CA LEU A 16 -34.36 -6.11 11.73
C LEU A 16 -33.63 -7.29 11.05
N PRO A 17 -32.81 -8.07 11.77
CA PRO A 17 -32.16 -9.24 11.18
C PRO A 17 -33.24 -10.24 10.77
N THR A 18 -33.46 -10.37 9.46
CA THR A 18 -34.21 -11.50 8.92
C THR A 18 -33.36 -12.74 9.09
N VAL A 19 -33.85 -13.73 9.83
CA VAL A 19 -33.33 -15.10 9.77
C VAL A 19 -33.21 -15.47 8.27
N GLY A 20 -31.99 -15.66 7.78
CA GLY A 20 -31.72 -16.00 6.37
C GLY A 20 -30.98 -14.96 5.51
N GLU A 21 -30.29 -13.96 6.08
CA GLU A 21 -29.35 -13.15 5.29
C GLU A 21 -28.15 -13.99 4.85
N GLN A 22 -27.86 -14.01 3.54
CA GLN A 22 -26.72 -14.70 2.97
C GLN A 22 -25.63 -13.69 2.61
N ILE A 23 -24.41 -13.95 3.07
CA ILE A 23 -23.24 -13.13 2.81
C ILE A 23 -22.20 -13.99 2.10
N ASP A 24 -21.67 -13.51 0.98
CA ASP A 24 -20.55 -14.18 0.31
C ASP A 24 -19.37 -14.38 1.27
N GLN A 25 -18.64 -15.48 1.16
CA GLN A 25 -17.31 -15.62 1.75
C GLN A 25 -16.44 -14.48 1.22
N PHE A 26 -15.75 -13.81 2.13
CA PHE A 26 -15.05 -12.54 1.93
C PHE A 26 -15.94 -11.38 1.45
N GLY A 27 -17.25 -11.48 1.63
CA GLY A 27 -18.22 -10.40 1.49
C GLY A 27 -18.20 -9.45 2.70
N PHE A 28 -19.22 -8.60 2.81
CA PHE A 28 -19.27 -7.56 3.82
C PHE A 28 -20.61 -7.62 4.56
N TYR A 29 -20.56 -7.71 5.88
CA TYR A 29 -21.73 -7.66 6.77
C TYR A 29 -21.58 -6.48 7.74
N GLU A 30 -22.63 -5.68 7.92
CA GLU A 30 -22.68 -4.58 8.89
C GLU A 30 -23.96 -4.65 9.73
N ALA A 31 -23.82 -4.55 11.04
CA ALA A 31 -24.93 -4.39 11.97
C ALA A 31 -24.80 -3.05 12.72
N SER A 32 -25.94 -2.40 12.98
CA SER A 32 -26.04 -1.13 13.70
C SER A 32 -26.87 -1.27 14.97
N PHE A 33 -26.40 -0.67 16.06
CA PHE A 33 -27.01 -0.70 17.39
C PHE A 33 -27.13 0.72 17.94
N GLN A 34 -28.00 0.89 18.93
CA GLN A 34 -28.19 2.17 19.61
C GLN A 34 -27.86 2.03 21.09
N SER A 35 -26.96 2.85 21.60
CA SER A 35 -26.72 2.97 23.04
C SER A 35 -27.92 3.62 23.72
N ALA A 36 -28.29 3.12 24.90
CA ALA A 36 -29.41 3.67 25.68
C ALA A 36 -28.99 4.83 26.58
N GLY A 37 -27.74 4.82 27.05
CA GLY A 37 -27.15 5.86 27.89
C GLY A 37 -26.82 7.13 27.13
N GLN A 38 -26.65 8.21 27.89
CA GLN A 38 -26.03 9.46 27.42
C GLN A 38 -24.60 9.49 27.94
N TYR A 39 -23.65 9.76 27.04
CA TYR A 39 -22.22 9.77 27.31
C TYR A 39 -21.64 11.09 26.83
N ASP A 40 -20.71 11.65 27.59
CA ASP A 40 -20.06 12.92 27.23
C ASP A 40 -19.16 12.71 26.01
N ASN A 41 -18.43 11.59 25.97
CA ASN A 41 -17.65 11.16 24.81
C ASN A 41 -17.86 9.66 24.56
N PRO A 42 -18.89 9.26 23.79
CA PRO A 42 -19.17 7.84 23.53
C PRO A 42 -17.94 7.08 22.99
N PHE A 43 -17.10 7.75 22.20
CA PHE A 43 -15.91 7.16 21.62
C PHE A 43 -14.90 6.69 22.68
N THR A 44 -14.72 7.40 23.80
CA THR A 44 -13.82 6.98 24.90
C THR A 44 -14.55 6.33 26.08
N ASP A 45 -15.83 6.65 26.27
CA ASP A 45 -16.58 6.23 27.45
C ASP A 45 -17.08 4.80 27.34
N LEU A 46 -17.15 4.23 26.14
CA LEU A 46 -17.59 2.87 25.87
C LEU A 46 -16.56 2.11 25.02
N ALA A 47 -16.44 0.81 25.27
CA ALA A 47 -15.66 -0.13 24.47
C ALA A 47 -16.46 -1.43 24.28
N PRO A 48 -17.59 -1.39 23.54
CA PRO A 48 -18.39 -2.57 23.32
C PRO A 48 -17.67 -3.54 22.38
N GLN A 49 -17.86 -4.84 22.59
CA GLN A 49 -17.23 -5.89 21.80
C GLN A 49 -18.25 -6.97 21.46
N ALA A 50 -18.23 -7.47 20.23
CA ALA A 50 -18.99 -8.64 19.83
C ALA A 50 -18.12 -9.89 19.95
N THR A 51 -18.66 -10.94 20.57
CA THR A 51 -18.14 -12.30 20.43
C THR A 51 -18.86 -12.96 19.26
N ILE A 52 -18.10 -13.39 18.26
CA ILE A 52 -18.61 -14.03 17.04
C ILE A 52 -18.42 -15.53 17.15
N ALA A 53 -19.47 -16.30 16.93
CA ALA A 53 -19.41 -17.77 16.86
C ALA A 53 -19.58 -18.21 15.40
N ARG A 54 -18.66 -19.06 14.94
CA ARG A 54 -18.61 -19.64 13.59
C ARG A 54 -19.05 -21.10 13.60
N ALA A 55 -19.53 -21.58 12.46
CA ALA A 55 -19.92 -22.99 12.28
C ALA A 55 -18.77 -23.99 12.46
N ASP A 56 -17.52 -23.57 12.23
CA ASP A 56 -16.32 -24.39 12.43
C ASP A 56 -15.83 -24.42 13.89
N GLY A 57 -16.53 -23.74 14.80
CA GLY A 57 -16.20 -23.68 16.23
C GLY A 57 -15.18 -22.61 16.61
N LEU A 58 -14.62 -21.88 15.63
CA LEU A 58 -13.77 -20.72 15.94
C LEU A 58 -14.61 -19.58 16.50
N THR A 59 -14.00 -18.82 17.41
CA THR A 59 -14.63 -17.65 18.03
C THR A 59 -13.78 -16.43 17.78
N TRP A 60 -14.39 -15.34 17.31
CA TRP A 60 -13.73 -14.04 17.16
C TRP A 60 -14.22 -13.05 18.19
N LYS A 61 -13.39 -12.05 18.47
CA LYS A 61 -13.74 -10.88 19.25
C LYS A 61 -13.54 -9.65 18.39
N ILE A 62 -14.60 -8.91 18.14
CA ILE A 62 -14.56 -7.72 17.27
C ILE A 62 -15.05 -6.52 18.06
N PRO A 63 -14.23 -5.48 18.27
CA PRO A 63 -14.72 -4.24 18.86
C PRO A 63 -15.81 -3.62 17.97
N LEU A 64 -16.84 -3.06 18.60
CA LEU A 64 -17.76 -2.16 17.91
C LEU A 64 -17.13 -0.77 17.85
N PHE A 65 -17.49 0.01 16.83
CA PHE A 65 -17.05 1.40 16.70
C PHE A 65 -18.23 2.36 16.79
N TRP A 66 -17.98 3.54 17.39
CA TRP A 66 -18.95 4.62 17.45
C TRP A 66 -19.04 5.35 16.11
N ASP A 67 -20.26 5.53 15.61
CA ASP A 67 -20.55 6.17 14.32
C ASP A 67 -21.42 7.42 14.46
N GLY A 68 -21.39 8.06 15.64
CA GLY A 68 -22.09 9.29 15.93
C GLY A 68 -23.44 9.10 16.62
N ASN A 69 -23.86 10.14 17.35
CA ASN A 69 -25.05 10.11 18.20
C ASN A 69 -25.00 8.91 19.17
N SER A 70 -26.07 8.11 19.23
CA SER A 70 -26.12 6.84 19.97
C SER A 70 -25.71 5.62 19.13
N THR A 71 -25.22 5.80 17.89
CA THR A 71 -25.02 4.70 16.95
C THR A 71 -23.67 4.02 17.14
N TRP A 72 -23.72 2.69 17.25
CA TRP A 72 -22.55 1.81 17.27
C TRP A 72 -22.67 0.76 16.19
N LYS A 73 -21.56 0.41 15.56
CA LYS A 73 -21.55 -0.51 14.42
C LYS A 73 -20.58 -1.67 14.63
N LEU A 74 -20.96 -2.81 14.05
CA LEU A 74 -20.14 -4.00 13.93
C LEU A 74 -20.00 -4.33 12.45
N ARG A 75 -18.77 -4.46 11.96
CA ARG A 75 -18.48 -4.89 10.59
C ARG A 75 -17.76 -6.23 10.62
N ILE A 76 -18.18 -7.15 9.76
CA ILE A 76 -17.64 -8.50 9.67
C ILE A 76 -17.38 -8.83 8.20
N ARG A 77 -16.20 -9.39 7.93
CA ARG A 77 -15.88 -10.05 6.68
C ARG A 77 -15.69 -11.55 6.93
N PRO A 78 -16.71 -12.39 6.66
CA PRO A 78 -16.63 -13.81 6.96
C PRO A 78 -15.61 -14.49 6.04
N ASP A 79 -14.80 -15.38 6.59
CA ASP A 79 -13.70 -16.06 5.89
C ASP A 79 -13.98 -17.55 5.63
N ALA A 80 -15.11 -18.08 6.12
CA ALA A 80 -15.50 -19.47 5.98
C ALA A 80 -17.03 -19.62 5.81
N PRO A 81 -17.50 -20.49 4.89
CA PRO A 81 -18.93 -20.80 4.75
C PRO A 81 -19.54 -21.41 6.02
N GLY A 82 -20.85 -21.21 6.19
CA GLY A 82 -21.64 -21.74 7.31
C GLY A 82 -22.35 -20.65 8.10
N GLU A 83 -22.95 -21.05 9.22
CA GLU A 83 -23.66 -20.13 10.11
C GLU A 83 -22.68 -19.27 10.94
N TRP A 84 -22.94 -17.98 10.98
CA TRP A 84 -22.26 -17.00 11.81
C TRP A 84 -23.27 -16.35 12.74
N SER A 85 -22.90 -16.18 14.01
CA SER A 85 -23.73 -15.45 14.98
C SER A 85 -22.86 -14.62 15.90
N PHE A 86 -23.45 -13.60 16.53
CA PHE A 86 -22.72 -12.77 17.46
C PHE A 86 -23.54 -12.38 18.68
N THR A 87 -22.85 -12.04 19.77
CA THR A 87 -23.43 -11.42 20.96
C THR A 87 -22.57 -10.24 21.40
N VAL A 88 -23.20 -9.09 21.59
CA VAL A 88 -22.54 -7.84 22.01
C VAL A 88 -22.42 -7.79 23.53
N GLN A 89 -21.22 -7.47 24.00
CA GLN A 89 -20.86 -7.21 25.38
C GLN A 89 -20.61 -5.71 25.54
N SER A 90 -21.29 -5.08 26.50
CA SER A 90 -21.16 -3.66 26.79
C SER A 90 -21.61 -3.37 28.21
N LYS A 91 -21.18 -2.25 28.78
CA LYS A 91 -21.77 -1.68 30.00
C LYS A 91 -23.04 -0.88 29.72
N ASP A 92 -23.26 -0.47 28.47
CA ASP A 92 -24.50 0.20 28.05
C ASP A 92 -25.62 -0.84 27.85
N VAL A 93 -26.78 -0.61 28.47
CA VAL A 93 -27.91 -1.55 28.46
C VAL A 93 -28.63 -1.66 27.12
N GLY A 94 -28.49 -0.67 26.23
CA GLY A 94 -29.01 -0.72 24.86
C GLY A 94 -28.15 -1.60 23.94
N LEU A 95 -26.85 -1.71 24.24
CA LEU A 95 -25.90 -2.53 23.51
C LEU A 95 -25.71 -3.93 24.10
N ALA A 96 -25.77 -4.07 25.43
CA ALA A 96 -25.49 -5.32 26.13
C ALA A 96 -26.48 -6.43 25.75
N GLY A 97 -25.96 -7.58 25.34
CA GLY A 97 -26.76 -8.76 25.00
C GLY A 97 -27.44 -8.69 23.64
N GLN A 98 -27.17 -7.66 22.82
CA GLN A 98 -27.66 -7.62 21.43
C GLN A 98 -27.07 -8.80 20.65
N THR A 99 -27.88 -9.42 19.79
CA THR A 99 -27.49 -10.60 19.01
C THR A 99 -27.88 -10.44 17.54
N GLY A 100 -27.25 -11.25 16.69
CA GLY A 100 -27.60 -11.38 15.27
C GLY A 100 -26.93 -12.60 14.66
N SER A 101 -27.35 -12.96 13.45
CA SER A 101 -26.82 -14.10 12.72
C SER A 101 -27.00 -13.95 11.22
N PHE A 102 -26.10 -14.54 10.45
CA PHE A 102 -26.16 -14.63 8.99
C PHE A 102 -25.50 -15.94 8.52
N THR A 103 -25.78 -16.35 7.28
CA THR A 103 -25.15 -17.51 6.65
C THR A 103 -24.09 -17.03 5.68
N CYS A 104 -22.84 -17.44 5.88
CA CYS A 104 -21.77 -17.27 4.90
C CYS A 104 -21.88 -18.35 3.81
N VAL A 105 -21.87 -17.95 2.55
CA VAL A 105 -21.93 -18.87 1.39
C VAL A 105 -20.64 -18.80 0.58
N GLU A 106 -20.24 -19.89 -0.06
CA GLU A 106 -19.08 -19.90 -0.96
C GLU A 106 -19.22 -18.83 -2.06
N SER A 107 -18.11 -18.21 -2.45
CA SER A 107 -18.11 -17.18 -3.48
C SER A 107 -16.80 -17.16 -4.28
N ASP A 108 -16.80 -16.47 -5.42
CA ASP A 108 -15.60 -16.25 -6.25
C ASP A 108 -14.74 -15.06 -5.76
N ARG A 109 -15.08 -14.46 -4.61
CA ARG A 109 -14.26 -13.41 -4.01
C ARG A 109 -12.95 -14.03 -3.53
N ARG A 110 -11.85 -13.32 -3.75
CA ARG A 110 -10.51 -13.81 -3.38
C ARG A 110 -10.13 -13.49 -1.94
N GLY A 111 -10.87 -12.57 -1.30
CA GLY A 111 -10.53 -11.99 0.00
C GLY A 111 -9.37 -11.00 -0.06
N SER A 112 -8.92 -10.57 1.12
CA SER A 112 -7.84 -9.60 1.27
C SER A 112 -6.51 -10.11 0.74
N ILE A 113 -5.53 -9.22 0.66
CA ILE A 113 -4.12 -9.61 0.55
C ILE A 113 -3.58 -10.15 1.89
N GLN A 114 -2.67 -11.11 1.76
CA GLN A 114 -1.89 -11.74 2.82
C GLN A 114 -0.49 -12.11 2.30
N GLN A 115 0.39 -12.53 3.20
CA GLN A 115 1.65 -13.15 2.80
C GLN A 115 1.39 -14.50 2.10
N MET A 116 2.10 -14.77 1.00
CA MET A 116 2.00 -16.05 0.31
C MET A 116 2.76 -17.14 1.08
N LYS A 117 2.03 -18.15 1.58
CA LYS A 117 2.59 -19.22 2.45
C LYS A 117 3.75 -19.98 1.83
N SER A 118 3.67 -20.33 0.53
CA SER A 118 4.70 -21.11 -0.17
C SER A 118 5.87 -20.27 -0.67
N TYR A 119 5.72 -18.94 -0.74
CA TYR A 119 6.71 -18.02 -1.29
C TYR A 119 6.71 -16.74 -0.43
N GLY A 120 7.32 -16.80 0.75
CA GLY A 120 7.13 -15.78 1.80
C GLY A 120 7.57 -14.35 1.46
N HIS A 121 8.31 -14.13 0.37
CA HIS A 121 8.60 -12.79 -0.14
C HIS A 121 7.51 -12.21 -1.06
N HIS A 122 6.41 -12.94 -1.27
CA HIS A 122 5.34 -12.58 -2.19
C HIS A 122 3.99 -12.51 -1.50
N PHE A 123 3.04 -11.87 -2.19
CA PHE A 123 1.68 -11.69 -1.70
C PHE A 123 0.74 -12.70 -2.37
N ALA A 124 -0.30 -13.09 -1.64
CA ALA A 124 -1.43 -13.84 -2.16
C ALA A 124 -2.72 -13.20 -1.64
N THR A 125 -3.84 -13.51 -2.26
CA THR A 125 -5.16 -13.25 -1.67
C THR A 125 -5.52 -14.36 -0.67
N GLN A 126 -6.55 -14.15 0.16
CA GLN A 126 -6.97 -15.11 1.20
C GLN A 126 -7.40 -16.48 0.64
N ASP A 127 -7.89 -16.53 -0.61
CA ASP A 127 -8.15 -17.77 -1.36
C ASP A 127 -6.87 -18.53 -1.80
N GLY A 128 -5.68 -17.95 -1.64
CA GLY A 128 -4.39 -18.51 -2.04
C GLY A 128 -3.89 -18.09 -3.43
N SER A 129 -4.67 -17.32 -4.19
CA SER A 129 -4.25 -16.85 -5.53
C SER A 129 -3.07 -15.87 -5.42
N PRO A 130 -2.03 -15.96 -6.27
CA PRO A 130 -0.92 -15.00 -6.27
C PRO A 130 -1.40 -13.57 -6.52
N PHE A 131 -0.85 -12.61 -5.77
CA PHE A 131 -1.17 -11.19 -5.89
C PHE A 131 0.08 -10.37 -6.25
N LEU A 132 0.10 -9.82 -7.47
CA LEU A 132 1.16 -8.89 -7.89
C LEU A 132 0.87 -7.51 -7.30
N PHE A 133 1.50 -7.20 -6.17
CA PHE A 133 1.33 -5.91 -5.48
C PHE A 133 1.88 -4.75 -6.35
N TRP A 134 1.01 -3.85 -6.79
CA TRP A 134 1.36 -2.83 -7.79
C TRP A 134 0.63 -1.52 -7.53
N GLY A 135 1.35 -0.55 -6.94
CA GLY A 135 0.73 0.56 -6.25
C GLY A 135 0.94 1.94 -6.84
N ASP A 136 0.05 2.85 -6.47
CA ASP A 136 0.23 4.30 -6.59
C ASP A 136 0.09 4.99 -5.21
N THR A 137 0.62 6.19 -5.11
CA THR A 137 0.58 7.02 -3.89
C THR A 137 -0.39 8.18 -4.08
N ALA A 138 -1.43 8.23 -3.24
CA ALA A 138 -2.34 9.35 -3.12
C ALA A 138 -2.60 9.67 -1.66
N TRP A 139 -1.64 10.33 -1.00
CA TRP A 139 -1.79 10.72 0.40
C TRP A 139 -3.09 11.48 0.68
N GLY A 140 -3.53 12.35 -0.25
CA GLY A 140 -4.79 13.10 -0.12
C GLY A 140 -6.08 12.33 -0.43
N LEU A 141 -6.06 10.99 -0.63
CA LEU A 141 -7.22 10.22 -1.09
C LEU A 141 -8.49 10.46 -0.26
N PHE A 142 -8.35 10.66 1.06
CA PHE A 142 -9.48 10.84 1.98
C PHE A 142 -9.75 12.30 2.38
N LEU A 143 -9.09 13.26 1.73
CA LEU A 143 -9.14 14.68 2.06
C LEU A 143 -9.94 15.47 1.03
N SER A 144 -10.35 16.67 1.39
CA SER A 144 -10.86 17.66 0.45
C SER A 144 -10.14 18.98 0.66
N GLN A 145 -9.83 19.64 -0.45
CA GLN A 145 -9.24 20.95 -0.46
C GLN A 145 -9.69 21.73 -1.68
N GLU A 146 -10.35 22.86 -1.46
CA GLU A 146 -11.02 23.63 -2.51
C GLU A 146 -10.01 24.20 -3.51
N GLU A 147 -8.90 24.76 -3.03
CA GLU A 147 -7.87 25.35 -3.89
C GLU A 147 -7.22 24.31 -4.82
N GLU A 148 -7.12 23.06 -4.36
CA GLU A 148 -6.59 21.94 -5.15
C GLU A 148 -7.66 21.24 -5.99
N GLN A 149 -8.93 21.67 -5.92
CA GLN A 149 -10.07 20.96 -6.53
C GLN A 149 -10.16 19.49 -6.10
N LEU A 150 -9.65 19.19 -4.90
CA LEU A 150 -9.70 17.88 -4.30
C LEU A 150 -11.02 17.74 -3.55
N ASN A 151 -11.85 16.80 -3.98
CA ASN A 151 -13.13 16.47 -3.35
C ASN A 151 -13.50 15.03 -3.69
N ARG A 152 -14.60 14.53 -3.13
CA ARG A 152 -15.07 13.16 -3.39
C ARG A 152 -15.15 12.80 -4.88
N GLN A 153 -15.65 13.70 -5.72
CA GLN A 153 -15.82 13.42 -7.16
C GLN A 153 -14.47 13.32 -7.88
N SER A 154 -13.54 14.23 -7.63
CA SER A 154 -12.20 14.16 -8.25
C SER A 154 -11.40 12.96 -7.73
N VAL A 155 -11.60 12.57 -6.47
CA VAL A 155 -11.05 11.33 -5.91
C VAL A 155 -11.62 10.09 -6.59
N PHE A 156 -12.93 10.02 -6.82
CA PHE A 156 -13.54 8.89 -7.53
C PHE A 156 -13.01 8.77 -8.96
N HIS A 157 -12.82 9.91 -9.62
CA HIS A 157 -12.19 9.96 -10.94
C HIS A 157 -10.74 9.46 -10.92
N TYR A 158 -9.94 9.86 -9.93
CA TYR A 158 -8.60 9.30 -9.73
C TYR A 158 -8.62 7.77 -9.55
N ILE A 159 -9.54 7.27 -8.71
CA ILE A 159 -9.71 5.83 -8.47
C ILE A 159 -10.02 5.09 -9.78
N ASP A 160 -10.97 5.61 -10.57
CA ASP A 160 -11.34 5.03 -11.87
C ASP A 160 -10.16 4.99 -12.84
N LYS A 161 -9.41 6.10 -12.92
CA LYS A 161 -8.22 6.18 -13.77
C LYS A 161 -7.18 5.13 -13.36
N ARG A 162 -6.82 5.07 -12.08
CA ARG A 162 -5.78 4.13 -11.59
C ARG A 162 -6.20 2.67 -11.74
N ALA A 163 -7.47 2.35 -11.50
CA ALA A 163 -7.99 1.02 -11.80
C ALA A 163 -7.83 0.66 -13.29
N SER A 164 -8.13 1.60 -14.21
CA SER A 164 -8.00 1.38 -15.66
C SER A 164 -6.54 1.23 -16.14
N GLU A 165 -5.58 1.78 -15.39
CA GLU A 165 -4.14 1.64 -15.62
C GLU A 165 -3.57 0.35 -15.03
N GLY A 166 -4.40 -0.44 -14.34
CA GLY A 166 -4.00 -1.67 -13.70
C GLY A 166 -3.29 -1.46 -12.38
N ILE A 167 -3.43 -0.33 -11.70
CA ILE A 167 -3.07 -0.22 -10.28
C ILE A 167 -4.03 -1.12 -9.48
N ASN A 168 -3.54 -1.75 -8.41
CA ASN A 168 -4.38 -2.59 -7.53
C ASN A 168 -4.24 -2.25 -6.04
N VAL A 169 -3.31 -1.36 -5.66
CA VAL A 169 -3.19 -0.85 -4.29
C VAL A 169 -2.95 0.67 -4.28
N ILE A 170 -3.48 1.40 -3.31
CA ILE A 170 -3.28 2.84 -3.16
C ILE A 170 -2.83 3.18 -1.74
N HIS A 171 -1.68 3.84 -1.59
CA HIS A 171 -1.22 4.41 -0.32
C HIS A 171 -1.89 5.75 -0.03
N ALA A 172 -2.52 5.87 1.14
CA ALA A 172 -3.22 7.06 1.56
C ALA A 172 -3.11 7.30 3.08
N MET A 173 -3.15 8.57 3.50
CA MET A 173 -3.19 8.92 4.92
C MET A 173 -4.63 9.12 5.37
N LEU A 174 -4.97 8.53 6.51
CA LEU A 174 -6.24 8.77 7.19
C LEU A 174 -6.25 10.12 7.91
N LEU A 175 -5.09 10.65 8.28
CA LEU A 175 -4.94 11.94 8.96
C LEU A 175 -3.94 12.80 8.19
N SER A 176 -4.40 13.99 7.79
CA SER A 176 -3.63 14.90 6.94
C SER A 176 -2.43 15.52 7.67
N GLU A 177 -1.21 15.38 7.12
CA GLU A 177 -0.04 16.13 7.61
C GLU A 177 -0.19 17.66 7.44
N ALA A 178 -1.00 18.09 6.47
CA ALA A 178 -1.25 19.50 6.16
C ALA A 178 -2.43 20.07 6.97
N GLY A 179 -3.15 19.23 7.72
CA GLY A 179 -4.30 19.64 8.54
C GLY A 179 -5.63 19.68 7.83
N TRP A 180 -5.68 19.35 6.54
CA TRP A 180 -6.93 19.31 5.76
C TRP A 180 -7.91 18.26 6.29
N GLY A 181 -9.18 18.63 6.28
CA GLY A 181 -10.30 17.74 6.51
C GLY A 181 -10.85 17.15 5.21
N ASN A 182 -12.12 16.76 5.23
CA ASN A 182 -12.89 16.39 4.05
C ASN A 182 -14.30 17.00 4.12
N GLU A 183 -15.25 16.55 3.29
CA GLU A 183 -16.63 17.05 3.29
C GLU A 183 -17.33 16.91 4.65
N GLY A 184 -16.87 15.99 5.51
CA GLY A 184 -17.33 15.82 6.88
C GLY A 184 -16.64 16.74 7.91
N GLY A 185 -15.68 17.56 7.51
CA GLY A 185 -14.90 18.45 8.39
C GLY A 185 -13.55 17.85 8.80
N ASN A 186 -13.07 18.17 10.01
CA ASN A 186 -11.81 17.64 10.56
C ASN A 186 -12.02 16.25 11.17
N PRO A 187 -10.98 15.38 11.28
CA PRO A 187 -11.10 14.03 11.85
C PRO A 187 -11.50 14.01 13.33
N PHE A 188 -11.15 15.06 14.06
CA PHE A 188 -11.53 15.29 15.45
C PHE A 188 -12.10 16.70 15.60
N PHE A 189 -13.09 16.85 16.47
CA PHE A 189 -13.49 18.17 16.98
C PHE A 189 -12.45 18.70 17.96
N ASP A 190 -11.87 17.81 18.79
CA ASP A 190 -10.75 18.09 19.68
C ASP A 190 -9.95 16.79 19.94
N LEU A 191 -8.75 16.68 19.35
CA LEU A 191 -7.89 15.51 19.51
C LEU A 191 -7.35 15.37 20.95
N SER A 192 -7.13 16.48 21.66
CA SER A 192 -6.59 16.45 23.04
C SER A 192 -7.56 15.81 24.04
N GLN A 193 -8.85 15.82 23.70
CA GLN A 193 -9.92 15.15 24.45
C GLN A 193 -10.43 13.87 23.77
N MET A 194 -9.78 13.45 22.68
CA MET A 194 -10.23 12.33 21.85
C MET A 194 -11.69 12.48 21.38
N ASN A 195 -12.15 13.71 21.13
CA ASN A 195 -13.48 13.98 20.60
C ASN A 195 -13.46 13.82 19.08
N ILE A 196 -13.71 12.60 18.62
CA ILE A 196 -13.69 12.21 17.21
C ILE A 196 -14.90 12.77 16.46
N ASN A 197 -14.73 13.12 15.18
CA ASN A 197 -15.83 13.60 14.33
C ASN A 197 -16.34 12.49 13.41
N PRO A 198 -17.51 11.88 13.67
CA PRO A 198 -18.04 10.78 12.86
C PRO A 198 -18.23 11.13 11.38
N ALA A 199 -18.59 12.37 11.06
CA ALA A 199 -18.86 12.77 9.68
C ALA A 199 -17.61 12.67 8.79
N TYR A 200 -16.43 12.95 9.33
CA TYR A 200 -15.16 12.77 8.62
C TYR A 200 -14.93 11.30 8.25
N TRP A 201 -15.16 10.40 9.19
CA TRP A 201 -14.92 8.96 9.01
C TRP A 201 -16.00 8.28 8.15
N GLN A 202 -17.21 8.84 8.11
CA GLN A 202 -18.25 8.42 7.17
C GLN A 202 -17.91 8.81 5.72
N GLU A 203 -17.21 9.93 5.51
CA GLU A 203 -16.65 10.26 4.20
C GLU A 203 -15.52 9.30 3.81
N VAL A 204 -14.65 8.91 4.77
CA VAL A 204 -13.63 7.89 4.55
C VAL A 204 -14.28 6.56 4.15
N ASP A 205 -15.34 6.12 4.85
CA ASP A 205 -16.11 4.92 4.49
C ASP A 205 -16.57 4.97 3.03
N ALA A 206 -17.20 6.07 2.61
CA ALA A 206 -17.73 6.22 1.25
C ALA A 206 -16.63 6.14 0.16
N ARG A 207 -15.46 6.72 0.43
CA ARG A 207 -14.33 6.67 -0.49
C ARG A 207 -13.66 5.31 -0.54
N LEU A 208 -13.54 4.64 0.61
CA LEU A 208 -12.97 3.31 0.70
C LEU A 208 -13.89 2.26 0.06
N GLU A 209 -15.20 2.36 0.25
CA GLU A 209 -16.18 1.51 -0.44
C GLU A 209 -16.06 1.65 -1.96
N TYR A 210 -15.95 2.89 -2.46
CA TYR A 210 -15.75 3.13 -3.89
C TYR A 210 -14.43 2.55 -4.39
N LEU A 211 -13.33 2.74 -3.64
CA LEU A 211 -12.02 2.17 -3.95
C LEU A 211 -12.09 0.64 -4.11
N ASN A 212 -12.66 -0.05 -3.11
CA ASN A 212 -12.77 -1.51 -3.12
C ASN A 212 -13.73 -2.02 -4.20
N LYS A 213 -14.83 -1.30 -4.48
CA LYS A 213 -15.74 -1.60 -5.60
C LYS A 213 -15.04 -1.58 -6.96
N LYS A 214 -13.96 -0.80 -7.09
CA LYS A 214 -13.13 -0.74 -8.31
C LYS A 214 -11.98 -1.76 -8.31
N GLY A 215 -11.94 -2.66 -7.33
CA GLY A 215 -10.93 -3.72 -7.22
C GLY A 215 -9.58 -3.23 -6.69
N LEU A 216 -9.54 -2.02 -6.11
CA LEU A 216 -8.34 -1.45 -5.50
C LEU A 216 -8.36 -1.68 -3.98
N ILE A 217 -7.19 -2.00 -3.43
CA ILE A 217 -6.98 -2.19 -1.99
C ILE A 217 -6.38 -0.92 -1.38
N GLY A 218 -6.92 -0.49 -0.24
CA GLY A 218 -6.44 0.69 0.47
C GLY A 218 -5.27 0.37 1.41
N GLY A 219 -4.12 1.00 1.20
CA GLY A 219 -3.01 1.05 2.16
C GLY A 219 -3.20 2.24 3.09
N LEU A 220 -3.75 2.01 4.28
CA LEU A 220 -4.20 3.05 5.19
C LEU A 220 -3.13 3.41 6.21
N VAL A 221 -2.54 4.60 6.08
CA VAL A 221 -1.67 5.15 7.11
C VAL A 221 -2.51 5.76 8.23
N LEU A 222 -2.40 5.21 9.44
CA LEU A 222 -3.22 5.60 10.59
C LEU A 222 -2.98 7.05 11.01
N ALA A 223 -1.72 7.41 11.23
CA ALA A 223 -1.29 8.79 11.49
C ALA A 223 0.18 8.96 11.10
N TRP A 224 0.61 10.21 10.94
CA TRP A 224 2.00 10.55 10.65
C TRP A 224 2.80 10.75 11.94
N GLY A 225 4.12 10.55 11.89
CA GLY A 225 5.02 11.07 12.90
C GLY A 225 5.29 12.56 12.68
N ASP A 226 5.27 13.39 13.74
CA ASP A 226 5.47 14.84 13.56
C ASP A 226 6.92 15.15 13.19
N LYS A 227 7.13 15.80 12.04
CA LYS A 227 8.47 16.12 11.52
C LYS A 227 9.07 17.37 12.12
N GLN A 228 8.25 18.37 12.45
CA GLN A 228 8.71 19.74 12.74
C GLN A 228 7.86 20.48 13.79
N LYS A 229 7.15 19.76 14.65
CA LYS A 229 6.24 20.34 15.65
C LYS A 229 5.11 21.18 15.02
N ARG A 230 4.61 20.77 13.85
CA ARG A 230 3.63 21.55 13.07
C ARG A 230 2.45 20.73 12.54
N GLU A 231 2.54 19.40 12.59
CA GLU A 231 1.51 18.52 12.02
C GLU A 231 0.37 18.35 13.03
N PRO A 232 -0.85 18.79 12.70
CA PRO A 232 -1.93 18.92 13.68
C PRO A 232 -2.51 17.58 14.14
N TRP A 233 -2.34 16.52 13.35
CA TRP A 233 -2.92 15.20 13.57
C TRP A 233 -1.86 14.09 13.72
N ALA A 234 -0.60 14.45 13.98
CA ALA A 234 0.48 13.48 14.15
C ALA A 234 0.33 12.65 15.44
N TRP A 235 0.98 11.49 15.50
CA TRP A 235 0.95 10.59 16.66
C TRP A 235 1.29 11.31 17.98
N ARG A 236 2.25 12.24 17.97
CA ARG A 236 2.62 13.05 19.15
C ARG A 236 1.46 13.86 19.75
N MET A 237 0.46 14.22 18.94
CA MET A 237 -0.65 15.10 19.33
C MET A 237 -1.72 14.37 20.15
N PHE A 238 -1.74 13.04 20.13
CA PHE A 238 -2.62 12.23 20.98
C PHE A 238 -2.22 12.35 22.46
N PRO A 239 -3.18 12.37 23.39
CA PRO A 239 -2.93 12.55 24.84
C PRO A 239 -2.38 11.30 25.53
N GLY A 240 -1.27 10.76 25.02
CA GLY A 240 -0.56 9.59 25.56
C GLY A 240 -0.78 8.30 24.77
N VAL A 241 -0.05 7.24 25.14
CA VAL A 241 -0.04 5.96 24.41
C VAL A 241 -1.39 5.26 24.40
N GLU A 242 -2.16 5.32 25.49
CA GLU A 242 -3.48 4.68 25.56
C GLU A 242 -4.48 5.32 24.59
N ALA A 243 -4.41 6.63 24.39
CA ALA A 243 -5.20 7.32 23.37
C ALA A 243 -4.80 6.88 21.95
N ARG A 244 -3.50 6.62 21.71
CA ARG A 244 -3.00 6.11 20.42
C ARG A 244 -3.51 4.69 20.15
N LYS A 245 -3.44 3.80 21.15
CA LYS A 245 -3.98 2.43 21.08
C LYS A 245 -5.49 2.43 20.86
N HIS A 246 -6.22 3.30 21.56
CA HIS A 246 -7.67 3.44 21.41
C HIS A 246 -8.07 3.88 20.01
N TYR A 247 -7.37 4.88 19.44
CA TYR A 247 -7.55 5.27 18.05
C TYR A 247 -7.18 4.16 17.06
N ALA A 248 -6.05 3.48 17.27
CA ALA A 248 -5.63 2.34 16.45
C ALA A 248 -6.71 1.24 16.43
N GLY A 249 -7.26 0.88 17.59
CA GLY A 249 -8.35 -0.08 17.71
C GLY A 249 -9.65 0.37 17.05
N TYR A 250 -9.96 1.68 17.08
CA TYR A 250 -11.11 2.23 16.34
C TYR A 250 -10.95 2.09 14.82
N ILE A 251 -9.75 2.35 14.29
CA ILE A 251 -9.45 2.16 12.87
C ILE A 251 -9.57 0.69 12.48
N ALA A 252 -9.02 -0.23 13.28
CA ALA A 252 -9.17 -1.67 13.07
C ALA A 252 -10.65 -2.09 13.05
N ALA A 253 -11.44 -1.67 14.05
CA ALA A 253 -12.87 -1.99 14.14
C ALA A 253 -13.69 -1.42 12.98
N ARG A 254 -13.39 -0.19 12.55
CA ARG A 254 -14.14 0.50 11.49
C ARG A 254 -13.77 0.00 10.10
N TYR A 255 -12.49 -0.28 9.84
CA TYR A 255 -11.98 -0.54 8.49
C TYR A 255 -11.48 -1.96 8.24
N GLY A 256 -11.26 -2.76 9.29
CA GLY A 256 -10.74 -4.13 9.18
C GLY A 256 -11.62 -5.08 8.34
N ALA A 257 -12.89 -4.76 8.08
CA ALA A 257 -13.74 -5.54 7.18
C ALA A 257 -13.58 -5.18 5.68
N TYR A 258 -12.98 -4.04 5.33
CA TYR A 258 -12.77 -3.62 3.94
C TYR A 258 -11.59 -4.35 3.27
N ASP A 259 -11.39 -4.20 1.96
CA ASP A 259 -10.15 -4.60 1.29
C ASP A 259 -9.06 -3.55 1.57
N VAL A 260 -8.34 -3.76 2.67
CA VAL A 260 -7.28 -2.86 3.16
C VAL A 260 -6.07 -3.63 3.69
N TYR A 261 -4.96 -2.91 3.78
CA TYR A 261 -3.87 -3.19 4.69
C TYR A 261 -3.51 -1.90 5.42
N PHE A 262 -2.86 -2.02 6.57
CA PHE A 262 -2.61 -0.90 7.46
C PHE A 262 -1.13 -0.55 7.51
N ILE A 263 -0.85 0.74 7.69
CA ILE A 263 0.48 1.25 7.94
C ILE A 263 0.38 2.03 9.25
N LEU A 264 0.92 1.48 10.33
CA LEU A 264 0.73 2.04 11.68
C LEU A 264 1.18 3.49 11.77
N ALA A 265 2.28 3.84 11.12
CA ALA A 265 2.76 5.20 11.11
C ALA A 265 3.38 5.55 9.76
N GLY A 266 3.03 6.72 9.26
CA GLY A 266 3.79 7.41 8.24
C GLY A 266 5.00 8.06 8.88
N GLU A 267 6.21 7.72 8.45
CA GLU A 267 7.42 8.38 8.89
C GLU A 267 7.63 8.30 10.43
N TRP A 268 7.47 7.09 11.00
CA TRP A 268 7.40 6.86 12.45
C TRP A 268 8.54 7.50 13.26
N ASN A 269 9.77 7.49 12.74
CA ASN A 269 10.94 8.01 13.45
C ASN A 269 11.05 9.54 13.41
N ALA A 270 10.13 10.24 12.74
CA ALA A 270 9.97 11.68 12.86
C ALA A 270 9.71 12.10 14.31
N GLU A 271 8.94 11.30 15.03
CA GLU A 271 8.59 11.46 16.45
C GLU A 271 9.82 11.58 17.36
N VAL A 272 10.94 10.94 17.00
CA VAL A 272 12.20 11.03 17.76
C VAL A 272 12.72 12.47 17.82
N ASN A 273 12.46 13.27 16.78
CA ASN A 273 12.94 14.65 16.68
C ASN A 273 12.00 15.67 17.34
N THR A 274 10.75 15.30 17.59
CA THR A 274 9.69 16.24 18.00
C THR A 274 9.06 15.91 19.35
N ARG A 275 9.29 14.72 19.90
CA ARG A 275 8.92 14.39 21.29
C ARG A 275 10.02 14.83 22.24
N ASP A 276 9.62 15.45 23.34
CA ASP A 276 10.57 15.95 24.33
C ASP A 276 11.25 14.77 25.04
N ASN A 277 12.59 14.73 25.00
CA ASN A 277 13.45 13.71 25.63
C ASN A 277 13.19 12.25 25.20
N ALA A 278 12.61 12.02 24.02
CA ALA A 278 12.38 10.66 23.52
C ALA A 278 13.64 10.07 22.85
N THR A 279 14.01 8.85 23.21
CA THR A 279 15.03 8.08 22.48
C THR A 279 14.39 7.31 21.31
N ARG A 280 15.20 6.92 20.32
CA ARG A 280 14.72 6.08 19.22
C ARG A 280 14.17 4.76 19.73
N GLU A 281 14.81 4.16 20.73
CA GLU A 281 14.39 2.91 21.35
C GLU A 281 13.03 3.03 22.06
N ALA A 282 12.78 4.15 22.75
CA ALA A 282 11.51 4.39 23.41
C ALA A 282 10.37 4.61 22.40
N VAL A 283 10.59 5.41 21.35
CA VAL A 283 9.61 5.60 20.27
C VAL A 283 9.33 4.27 19.55
N LYS A 284 10.38 3.49 19.28
CA LYS A 284 10.24 2.15 18.68
C LYS A 284 9.39 1.24 19.56
N ALA A 285 9.71 1.12 20.85
CA ALA A 285 8.97 0.29 21.79
C ALA A 285 7.49 0.68 21.87
N GLU A 286 7.18 1.98 21.85
CA GLU A 286 5.79 2.43 21.82
C GLU A 286 5.06 2.01 20.54
N PHE A 287 5.72 2.03 19.37
CA PHE A 287 5.11 1.53 18.14
C PHE A 287 4.95 0.00 18.10
N PHE A 288 5.77 -0.77 18.83
CA PHE A 288 5.46 -2.18 19.09
C PHE A 288 4.15 -2.30 19.88
N GLU A 289 3.99 -1.56 20.98
CA GLU A 289 2.76 -1.61 21.79
C GLU A 289 1.51 -1.15 21.02
N ILE A 290 1.62 -0.16 20.14
CA ILE A 290 0.52 0.28 19.28
C ILE A 290 0.17 -0.79 18.25
N GLY A 291 1.18 -1.45 17.68
CA GLY A 291 0.98 -2.54 16.73
C GLY A 291 0.32 -3.77 17.37
N ASP A 292 0.75 -4.16 18.57
CA ASP A 292 0.14 -5.26 19.32
C ASP A 292 -1.34 -4.97 19.63
N ALA A 293 -1.65 -3.74 20.05
CA ALA A 293 -3.02 -3.31 20.30
C ALA A 293 -3.88 -3.25 19.02
N PHE A 294 -3.27 -2.92 17.88
CA PHE A 294 -3.96 -2.91 16.59
C PHE A 294 -4.28 -4.34 16.12
N GLU A 295 -3.30 -5.26 16.19
CA GLU A 295 -3.46 -6.67 15.85
C GLU A 295 -4.52 -7.35 16.73
N GLU A 296 -4.55 -7.07 18.04
CA GLU A 296 -5.60 -7.58 18.95
C GLU A 296 -7.01 -7.10 18.54
N ALA A 297 -7.12 -5.88 18.00
CA ALA A 297 -8.39 -5.30 17.60
C ALA A 297 -8.86 -5.73 16.20
N ASP A 298 -7.94 -6.12 15.30
CA ASP A 298 -8.26 -6.55 13.94
C ASP A 298 -8.48 -8.06 13.82
N ALA A 299 -9.71 -8.49 14.06
CA ALA A 299 -10.11 -9.89 13.93
C ALA A 299 -10.04 -10.45 12.49
N HIS A 300 -9.82 -9.60 11.48
CA HIS A 300 -9.82 -10.01 10.07
C HIS A 300 -8.42 -10.31 9.53
N ASP A 301 -7.38 -10.19 10.36
CA ASP A 301 -5.98 -10.50 10.02
C ASP A 301 -5.50 -9.74 8.78
N ARG A 302 -5.71 -8.42 8.75
CA ARG A 302 -5.20 -7.58 7.66
C ARG A 302 -3.70 -7.42 7.80
N MET A 303 -3.02 -7.29 6.67
CA MET A 303 -1.59 -7.02 6.69
C MET A 303 -1.29 -5.68 7.36
N ILE A 304 -0.26 -5.64 8.19
CA ILE A 304 0.20 -4.44 8.90
C ILE A 304 1.65 -4.16 8.52
N GLY A 305 1.94 -2.90 8.21
CA GLY A 305 3.28 -2.37 7.99
C GLY A 305 3.52 -1.12 8.84
N ILE A 306 4.71 -0.55 8.70
CA ILE A 306 5.07 0.75 9.28
C ILE A 306 6.06 1.45 8.35
N HIS A 307 5.94 2.77 8.17
CA HIS A 307 6.69 3.51 7.16
C HIS A 307 7.82 4.37 7.79
N PRO A 308 9.07 4.30 7.32
CA PRO A 308 10.20 5.02 7.91
C PRO A 308 10.26 6.49 7.47
N MET A 309 11.04 7.33 8.18
CA MET A 309 11.38 8.73 7.89
C MET A 309 12.91 8.93 7.87
N THR A 310 13.64 8.25 7.00
CA THR A 310 15.05 8.55 6.84
C THR A 310 15.43 8.50 5.37
N ARG A 311 16.37 9.35 4.96
CA ARG A 311 17.13 9.11 3.74
C ARG A 311 17.69 7.70 3.88
N ASP A 312 17.38 6.84 2.93
CA ASP A 312 17.74 5.42 2.96
C ASP A 312 17.03 4.58 4.04
N GLY A 313 15.79 4.94 4.37
CA GLY A 313 15.00 4.31 5.43
C GLY A 313 14.53 2.91 5.12
N SER A 314 14.55 2.09 6.18
CA SER A 314 13.95 0.77 6.25
C SER A 314 13.27 0.61 7.60
N VAL A 315 12.50 -0.45 7.74
CA VAL A 315 11.83 -0.82 9.00
C VAL A 315 12.22 -2.22 9.48
N ARG A 316 13.46 -2.63 9.18
CA ARG A 316 13.98 -3.96 9.55
C ARG A 316 13.95 -4.19 11.05
N GLU A 317 14.03 -3.13 11.85
CA GLU A 317 13.89 -3.18 13.31
C GLU A 317 12.51 -3.62 13.81
N PHE A 318 11.48 -3.59 12.96
CA PHE A 318 10.12 -4.07 13.25
C PHE A 318 9.83 -5.45 12.65
N ASN A 319 10.73 -6.03 11.84
CA ASN A 319 10.48 -7.33 11.22
C ASN A 319 10.30 -8.48 12.23
N ALA A 320 10.76 -8.30 13.47
CA ALA A 320 10.56 -9.24 14.58
C ALA A 320 9.21 -9.10 15.29
N ALA A 321 8.41 -8.07 14.98
CA ALA A 321 7.05 -7.96 15.48
C ALA A 321 6.16 -8.99 14.80
N ASP A 322 5.25 -9.59 15.57
CA ASP A 322 4.29 -10.58 15.07
C ASP A 322 3.33 -9.93 14.07
N TRP A 323 2.79 -8.75 14.41
CA TRP A 323 1.92 -7.95 13.53
C TRP A 323 2.57 -7.52 12.21
N MET A 324 3.91 -7.43 12.11
CA MET A 324 4.57 -6.86 10.93
C MET A 324 4.51 -7.82 9.73
N SER A 325 3.66 -7.56 8.74
CA SER A 325 3.42 -8.50 7.62
C SER A 325 4.35 -8.30 6.41
N PHE A 326 4.88 -7.10 6.19
CA PHE A 326 5.77 -6.78 5.08
C PHE A 326 6.71 -5.63 5.43
N GLY A 327 7.92 -5.60 4.85
CA GLY A 327 8.85 -4.49 5.03
C GLY A 327 8.52 -3.32 4.12
N ASP A 328 8.52 -2.09 4.65
CA ASP A 328 8.32 -0.86 3.90
C ASP A 328 9.57 0.04 3.86
N TYR A 329 9.85 0.64 2.71
CA TYR A 329 11.10 1.34 2.41
C TYR A 329 10.81 2.69 1.78
N GLN A 330 11.54 3.70 2.27
CA GLN A 330 11.32 5.09 1.88
C GLN A 330 12.66 5.73 1.51
N GLN A 331 12.65 6.54 0.44
CA GLN A 331 13.76 7.42 0.05
C GLN A 331 15.11 6.70 -0.07
N ASN A 332 15.08 5.43 -0.50
CA ASN A 332 16.26 4.67 -0.84
C ASN A 332 16.72 5.17 -2.21
N TYR A 333 17.82 5.93 -2.25
CA TYR A 333 18.30 6.53 -3.50
C TYR A 333 19.64 5.98 -4.02
N PRO A 334 20.70 5.81 -3.21
CA PRO A 334 21.82 4.96 -3.56
C PRO A 334 21.53 3.48 -3.25
N PHE A 335 22.13 2.58 -4.02
CA PHE A 335 22.15 1.14 -3.77
C PHE A 335 20.75 0.55 -3.57
N VAL A 336 19.77 1.00 -4.36
CA VAL A 336 18.36 0.64 -4.19
C VAL A 336 18.20 -0.87 -4.24
N HIS A 337 18.77 -1.51 -5.27
CA HIS A 337 18.72 -2.95 -5.46
C HIS A 337 19.37 -3.69 -4.27
N GLU A 338 20.60 -3.34 -3.91
CA GLU A 338 21.36 -4.03 -2.86
C GLU A 338 20.72 -3.87 -1.47
N ARG A 339 20.11 -2.73 -1.18
CA ARG A 339 19.39 -2.52 0.09
C ARG A 339 18.14 -3.36 0.19
N LEU A 340 17.43 -3.56 -0.92
CA LEU A 340 16.29 -4.46 -0.94
C LEU A 340 16.74 -5.91 -0.76
N LEU A 341 17.87 -6.31 -1.38
CA LEU A 341 18.46 -7.64 -1.15
C LEU A 341 18.81 -7.89 0.33
N GLN A 342 19.36 -6.92 1.05
CA GLN A 342 19.64 -7.05 2.49
C GLN A 342 18.38 -7.41 3.31
N SER A 343 17.22 -6.95 2.87
CA SER A 343 15.94 -7.15 3.55
C SER A 343 15.35 -8.53 3.31
N ARG A 344 15.83 -9.26 2.30
CA ARG A 344 15.41 -10.64 2.03
C ARG A 344 15.90 -11.64 3.08
N SER A 345 16.78 -11.22 3.98
CA SER A 345 17.11 -12.00 5.18
C SER A 345 15.90 -12.25 6.09
N PHE A 346 14.82 -11.48 5.92
CA PHE A 346 13.54 -11.70 6.57
C PHE A 346 12.56 -12.30 5.56
N ASN A 347 11.99 -13.46 5.87
CA ASN A 347 11.01 -14.14 5.02
C ASN A 347 9.65 -13.43 5.04
N LYS A 348 9.61 -12.19 4.53
CA LYS A 348 8.45 -11.30 4.40
C LYS A 348 8.52 -10.57 3.05
N PRO A 349 7.38 -10.15 2.46
CA PRO A 349 7.40 -9.31 1.28
C PRO A 349 8.05 -7.95 1.54
N ILE A 350 8.58 -7.34 0.49
CA ILE A 350 9.33 -6.08 0.57
C ILE A 350 8.68 -5.09 -0.39
N VAL A 351 8.24 -3.95 0.13
CA VAL A 351 7.60 -2.88 -0.62
C VAL A 351 8.47 -1.62 -0.53
N ASN A 352 8.86 -1.06 -1.68
CA ASN A 352 9.45 0.28 -1.71
C ASN A 352 8.35 1.27 -2.04
N SER A 353 7.81 1.91 -1.00
CA SER A 353 6.63 2.75 -1.11
C SER A 353 6.92 4.19 -1.53
N GLU A 354 8.19 4.62 -1.51
CA GLU A 354 8.56 6.00 -1.82
C GLU A 354 9.98 6.09 -2.41
N TYR A 355 10.16 5.59 -3.64
CA TYR A 355 11.43 5.69 -4.37
C TYR A 355 11.52 6.94 -5.26
N GLY A 356 10.41 7.65 -5.47
CA GLY A 356 10.29 8.83 -6.31
C GLY A 356 8.83 9.24 -6.48
N TYR A 357 8.59 10.50 -6.84
CA TYR A 357 7.28 11.03 -7.23
C TYR A 357 7.45 11.74 -8.56
N PHE A 358 6.98 11.13 -9.64
CA PHE A 358 7.27 11.53 -11.01
C PHE A 358 6.94 13.00 -11.24
N LEU A 359 7.95 13.75 -11.70
CA LEU A 359 7.90 15.18 -12.01
C LEU A 359 7.49 16.12 -10.87
N ARG A 360 7.52 15.67 -9.62
CA ARG A 360 7.12 16.52 -8.48
C ARG A 360 7.95 17.80 -8.42
N ASP A 361 7.25 18.92 -8.42
CA ASP A 361 7.78 20.27 -8.19
C ASP A 361 7.07 20.92 -7.00
N ALA A 362 7.59 20.65 -5.80
CA ALA A 362 6.95 21.09 -4.55
C ALA A 362 6.99 22.61 -4.31
N SER A 363 7.88 23.35 -4.99
CA SER A 363 7.98 24.81 -4.89
C SER A 363 7.23 25.55 -5.99
N GLY A 364 6.79 24.83 -7.03
CA GLY A 364 6.13 25.39 -8.19
C GLY A 364 7.02 26.30 -9.04
N ASP A 365 8.34 26.09 -8.99
CA ASP A 365 9.34 26.93 -9.67
C ASP A 365 9.77 26.41 -11.04
N GLY A 366 9.13 25.34 -11.51
CA GLY A 366 9.43 24.63 -12.75
C GLY A 366 10.51 23.56 -12.61
N THR A 367 10.92 23.24 -11.37
CA THR A 367 12.07 22.37 -11.13
C THR A 367 11.71 21.12 -10.34
N VAL A 368 11.95 19.97 -10.95
CA VAL A 368 11.75 18.67 -10.28
C VAL A 368 12.69 18.53 -9.10
N ASP A 369 12.13 18.27 -7.92
CA ASP A 369 12.83 18.35 -6.64
C ASP A 369 12.90 17.00 -5.88
N LYS A 370 12.37 15.93 -6.49
CA LYS A 370 12.39 14.58 -5.92
C LYS A 370 13.42 13.70 -6.64
N HIS A 371 14.17 12.92 -5.87
CA HIS A 371 15.11 11.95 -6.42
C HIS A 371 14.39 10.93 -7.32
N ASN A 372 15.12 10.43 -8.32
CA ASN A 372 14.64 9.44 -9.31
C ASN A 372 13.43 9.86 -10.16
N SER A 373 13.03 11.13 -10.17
CA SER A 373 11.71 11.52 -10.70
C SER A 373 11.71 12.44 -11.93
N PHE A 374 12.86 12.78 -12.50
CA PHE A 374 12.97 13.81 -13.56
C PHE A 374 12.43 13.37 -14.91
N THR A 375 12.50 12.08 -15.21
CA THR A 375 12.17 11.55 -16.54
C THR A 375 11.50 10.19 -16.40
N PRO A 376 10.70 9.75 -17.38
CA PRO A 376 10.19 8.38 -17.42
C PRO A 376 11.32 7.35 -17.31
N ASP A 377 12.50 7.63 -17.88
CA ASP A 377 13.69 6.78 -17.76
C ASP A 377 14.16 6.64 -16.31
N ASP A 378 14.25 7.74 -15.55
CA ASP A 378 14.68 7.66 -14.16
C ASP A 378 13.71 6.82 -13.31
N MET A 379 12.40 7.02 -13.48
CA MET A 379 11.37 6.24 -12.79
C MET A 379 11.46 4.76 -13.20
N ARG A 380 11.52 4.47 -14.49
CA ARG A 380 11.61 3.10 -15.02
C ARG A 380 12.85 2.38 -14.52
N PHE A 381 13.99 3.06 -14.52
CA PHE A 381 15.27 2.51 -14.07
C PHE A 381 15.21 2.05 -12.61
N VAL A 382 14.75 2.92 -11.70
CA VAL A 382 14.65 2.54 -10.28
C VAL A 382 13.54 1.51 -10.04
N THR A 383 12.43 1.55 -10.79
CA THR A 383 11.39 0.51 -10.73
C THR A 383 11.93 -0.86 -11.08
N TRP A 384 12.74 -0.98 -12.14
CA TRP A 384 13.40 -2.24 -12.47
C TRP A 384 14.49 -2.63 -11.45
N ASP A 385 15.21 -1.66 -10.86
CA ASP A 385 16.14 -1.95 -9.76
C ASP A 385 15.40 -2.59 -8.55
N ILE A 386 14.17 -2.13 -8.26
CA ILE A 386 13.28 -2.68 -7.22
C ILE A 386 12.76 -4.07 -7.60
N ILE A 387 12.19 -4.22 -8.80
CA ILE A 387 11.63 -5.51 -9.28
C ILE A 387 12.72 -6.58 -9.22
N LEU A 388 13.91 -6.29 -9.74
CA LEU A 388 14.96 -7.30 -9.86
C LEU A 388 15.54 -7.71 -8.50
N ALA A 389 15.34 -6.91 -7.45
CA ALA A 389 15.64 -7.29 -6.07
C ALA A 389 14.56 -8.17 -5.44
N GLY A 390 13.54 -8.56 -6.21
CA GLY A 390 12.39 -9.35 -5.75
C GLY A 390 11.48 -8.57 -4.80
N ALA A 391 11.40 -7.26 -4.97
CA ALA A 391 10.58 -6.34 -4.18
C ALA A 391 9.52 -5.65 -5.06
N TYR A 392 8.55 -5.00 -4.42
CA TYR A 392 7.39 -4.39 -5.08
C TYR A 392 7.44 -2.86 -5.04
N PRO A 393 7.27 -2.18 -6.19
CA PRO A 393 7.24 -0.72 -6.24
C PRO A 393 5.84 -0.16 -5.94
N ILE A 394 5.78 0.97 -5.25
CA ILE A 394 4.62 1.88 -5.30
C ILE A 394 5.08 3.19 -5.93
N THR A 395 4.44 3.56 -7.04
CA THR A 395 4.78 4.79 -7.74
C THR A 395 4.06 6.01 -7.13
N GLY A 396 4.28 7.17 -7.73
CA GLY A 396 3.54 8.38 -7.43
C GLY A 396 3.86 9.48 -8.42
N TYR A 397 3.02 10.52 -8.45
CA TYR A 397 3.05 11.59 -9.43
C TYR A 397 2.92 12.93 -8.72
N GLY A 398 3.66 13.96 -9.14
CA GLY A 398 3.54 15.31 -8.57
C GLY A 398 2.08 15.78 -8.53
N THR A 399 1.37 15.63 -9.64
CA THR A 399 0.00 16.14 -9.85
C THR A 399 -1.08 15.49 -8.99
N THR A 400 -0.79 14.34 -8.37
CA THR A 400 -1.72 13.64 -7.47
C THR A 400 -1.16 13.48 -6.05
N TYR A 401 0.15 13.68 -5.88
CA TYR A 401 0.83 13.60 -4.60
C TYR A 401 0.32 14.67 -3.64
N MET A 402 -0.02 14.26 -2.41
CA MET A 402 -0.67 15.13 -1.42
C MET A 402 -1.95 15.81 -1.93
N GLY A 403 -2.67 15.17 -2.85
CA GLY A 403 -3.89 15.75 -3.42
C GLY A 403 -3.61 16.99 -4.28
N GLY A 404 -2.46 17.05 -4.97
CA GLY A 404 -2.09 18.17 -5.86
C GLY A 404 -1.15 19.19 -5.21
N TYR A 405 -1.18 19.31 -3.88
CA TYR A 405 -0.54 20.39 -3.11
C TYR A 405 0.94 20.69 -3.40
N ARG A 406 1.70 19.69 -3.87
CA ARG A 406 3.15 19.82 -4.07
C ARG A 406 3.55 19.67 -5.54
N ASP A 407 2.72 20.22 -6.43
CA ASP A 407 2.99 20.41 -7.85
C ASP A 407 2.30 21.69 -8.35
N PRO A 408 2.75 22.30 -9.47
CA PRO A 408 2.01 23.37 -10.11
C PRO A 408 0.61 22.94 -10.58
N GLY A 409 -0.39 23.67 -10.12
CA GLY A 409 -1.80 23.45 -10.49
C GLY A 409 -2.54 22.54 -9.51
N PRO A 410 -3.86 22.39 -9.69
CA PRO A 410 -4.69 21.59 -8.80
C PRO A 410 -4.42 20.09 -8.94
N PHE A 411 -5.06 19.29 -8.09
CA PHE A 411 -5.13 17.83 -8.21
C PHE A 411 -5.55 17.41 -9.62
N ASN A 412 -4.64 16.79 -10.36
CA ASN A 412 -4.87 16.44 -11.76
C ASN A 412 -4.39 15.02 -12.07
N PRO A 413 -5.28 14.02 -11.98
CA PRO A 413 -4.95 12.67 -12.43
C PRO A 413 -4.73 12.57 -13.94
N ASP A 414 -5.33 13.45 -14.75
CA ASP A 414 -5.28 13.41 -16.22
C ASP A 414 -4.18 14.28 -16.84
N ASP A 415 -3.22 14.74 -16.05
CA ASP A 415 -2.13 15.53 -16.58
C ASP A 415 -1.33 14.71 -17.62
N PRO A 416 -1.22 15.16 -18.89
CA PRO A 416 -0.53 14.42 -19.93
C PRO A 416 0.96 14.24 -19.66
N ARG A 417 1.54 15.02 -18.73
CA ARG A 417 2.90 14.78 -18.23
C ARG A 417 3.05 13.36 -17.66
N ASN A 418 1.99 12.79 -17.11
CA ASN A 418 1.98 11.47 -16.46
C ASN A 418 2.02 10.31 -17.47
N ASP A 419 1.45 10.49 -18.67
CA ASP A 419 1.11 9.41 -19.61
C ASP A 419 2.29 8.48 -19.92
N ALA A 420 3.46 9.04 -20.23
CA ALA A 420 4.63 8.26 -20.60
C ALA A 420 5.09 7.33 -19.47
N TRP A 421 5.06 7.81 -18.23
CA TRP A 421 5.44 6.98 -17.08
C TRP A 421 4.33 6.00 -16.71
N SER A 422 3.06 6.44 -16.68
CA SER A 422 1.92 5.56 -16.41
C SER A 422 1.87 4.36 -17.36
N GLN A 423 2.15 4.59 -18.65
CA GLN A 423 2.23 3.53 -19.65
C GLN A 423 3.39 2.56 -19.39
N GLN A 424 4.59 3.06 -19.10
CA GLN A 424 5.78 2.22 -18.86
C GLN A 424 5.68 1.41 -17.56
N TYR A 425 5.09 2.00 -16.52
CA TYR A 425 4.82 1.32 -15.26
C TYR A 425 3.82 0.18 -15.48
N ARG A 426 2.78 0.39 -16.30
CA ARG A 426 1.84 -0.65 -16.71
C ARG A 426 2.52 -1.78 -17.50
N PHE A 427 3.41 -1.47 -18.45
CA PHE A 427 4.13 -2.51 -19.21
C PHE A 427 4.97 -3.43 -18.33
N ALA A 428 5.63 -2.88 -17.29
CA ALA A 428 6.37 -3.70 -16.33
C ALA A 428 5.45 -4.66 -15.58
N LYS A 429 4.27 -4.20 -15.15
CA LYS A 429 3.25 -5.04 -14.51
C LYS A 429 2.77 -6.16 -15.43
N GLU A 430 2.38 -5.82 -16.66
CA GLU A 430 1.86 -6.77 -17.65
C GLU A 430 2.91 -7.83 -18.00
N PHE A 431 4.17 -7.43 -18.15
CA PHE A 431 5.28 -8.37 -18.36
C PHE A 431 5.41 -9.37 -17.21
N LEU A 432 5.44 -8.88 -15.96
CA LEU A 432 5.56 -9.73 -14.76
C LEU A 432 4.36 -10.65 -14.59
N ALA A 433 3.14 -10.13 -14.80
CA ALA A 433 1.90 -10.90 -14.71
C ALA A 433 1.83 -12.04 -15.74
N GLY A 434 2.52 -11.91 -16.87
CA GLY A 434 2.70 -12.99 -17.85
C GLY A 434 3.67 -14.09 -17.42
N GLN A 435 4.34 -13.94 -16.27
CA GLN A 435 5.28 -14.91 -15.71
C GLN A 435 4.73 -15.49 -14.40
N GLU A 436 5.31 -16.60 -13.94
CA GLU A 436 5.16 -17.05 -12.55
C GLU A 436 6.13 -16.25 -11.66
N TRP A 437 5.98 -14.91 -11.61
CA TRP A 437 6.97 -14.00 -11.00
C TRP A 437 7.29 -14.35 -9.54
N TRP A 438 6.34 -14.96 -8.82
CA TRP A 438 6.50 -15.40 -7.43
C TRP A 438 7.48 -16.57 -7.25
N LYS A 439 7.85 -17.26 -8.34
CA LYS A 439 8.90 -18.29 -8.35
C LYS A 439 10.29 -17.71 -8.59
N LEU A 440 10.38 -16.52 -9.17
CA LEU A 440 11.65 -15.91 -9.53
C LEU A 440 12.35 -15.31 -8.30
N GLN A 441 13.65 -15.57 -8.17
CA GLN A 441 14.51 -15.09 -7.08
C GLN A 441 15.65 -14.22 -7.63
N PRO A 442 16.11 -13.18 -6.91
CA PRO A 442 17.29 -12.44 -7.29
C PRO A 442 18.53 -13.35 -7.29
N MET A 443 19.26 -13.38 -8.40
CA MET A 443 20.36 -14.33 -8.66
C MET A 443 21.51 -13.63 -9.42
N ASP A 444 21.91 -12.46 -8.95
CA ASP A 444 22.93 -11.62 -9.60
C ASP A 444 24.30 -12.30 -9.77
N GLU A 445 24.61 -13.28 -8.94
CA GLU A 445 25.81 -14.09 -9.01
C GLU A 445 25.92 -14.90 -10.30
N LEU A 446 24.79 -15.11 -11.01
CA LEU A 446 24.76 -15.87 -12.27
C LEU A 446 25.09 -15.02 -13.50
N ILE A 447 25.24 -13.71 -13.34
CA ILE A 447 25.51 -12.79 -14.45
C ILE A 447 26.87 -12.13 -14.31
N SER A 448 27.58 -12.03 -15.43
CA SER A 448 28.86 -11.33 -15.51
C SER A 448 29.00 -10.53 -16.81
N SER A 449 29.69 -9.39 -16.72
CA SER A 449 30.08 -8.59 -17.89
C SER A 449 31.43 -7.94 -17.63
N THR A 450 32.19 -7.69 -18.71
CA THR A 450 33.41 -6.88 -18.64
C THR A 450 33.11 -5.39 -18.50
N GLN A 451 31.87 -4.96 -18.76
CA GLN A 451 31.43 -3.59 -18.50
C GLN A 451 30.93 -3.48 -17.06
N PRO A 452 31.56 -2.66 -16.20
CA PRO A 452 31.12 -2.51 -14.83
C PRO A 452 29.77 -1.77 -14.75
N ARG A 453 28.99 -2.08 -13.71
CA ARG A 453 27.86 -1.25 -13.29
C ARG A 453 28.38 0.13 -12.89
N SER A 454 27.65 1.18 -13.27
CA SER A 454 27.95 2.56 -12.89
C SER A 454 27.28 2.94 -11.57
N LYS A 455 27.76 4.01 -10.94
CA LYS A 455 27.11 4.58 -9.74
C LYS A 455 25.92 5.45 -10.13
N GLU A 456 25.06 5.73 -9.16
CA GLU A 456 24.06 6.78 -9.25
C GLU A 456 24.71 8.15 -9.50
N ARG A 457 23.93 9.05 -10.08
CA ARG A 457 24.40 10.37 -10.51
C ARG A 457 23.69 11.44 -9.70
N ASP A 458 24.44 12.40 -9.18
CA ASP A 458 23.87 13.58 -8.56
C ASP A 458 23.78 14.70 -9.59
N VAL A 459 22.65 15.40 -9.61
CA VAL A 459 22.39 16.57 -10.45
C VAL A 459 22.13 17.75 -9.52
N GLU A 460 22.81 18.87 -9.78
CA GLU A 460 22.53 20.11 -9.09
C GLU A 460 21.27 20.74 -9.64
N VAL A 461 20.34 21.01 -8.74
CA VAL A 461 19.04 21.62 -9.01
C VAL A 461 18.99 22.98 -8.32
N ARG A 462 18.76 24.05 -9.07
CA ARG A 462 18.58 25.40 -8.51
C ARG A 462 17.15 25.56 -8.01
N MET A 463 16.98 25.79 -6.71
CA MET A 463 15.68 26.09 -6.09
C MET A 463 15.41 27.59 -5.99
N SER A 464 16.47 28.41 -6.00
CA SER A 464 16.41 29.87 -6.05
C SER A 464 17.77 30.43 -6.51
N PRO A 465 17.89 31.75 -6.79
CA PRO A 465 19.18 32.36 -7.12
C PRO A 465 20.29 32.12 -6.07
N ALA A 466 19.92 31.85 -4.82
CA ALA A 466 20.86 31.65 -3.70
C ALA A 466 20.89 30.21 -3.16
N ARG A 467 20.06 29.28 -3.67
CA ARG A 467 19.93 27.93 -3.11
C ARG A 467 19.94 26.86 -4.20
N THR A 468 20.87 25.92 -4.09
CA THR A 468 20.89 24.68 -4.88
C THR A 468 20.65 23.47 -3.99
N ARG A 469 20.22 22.36 -4.62
CA ARG A 469 20.05 21.06 -4.00
C ARG A 469 20.62 19.99 -4.91
N GLN A 470 21.29 19.00 -4.34
CA GLN A 470 21.68 17.80 -5.05
C GLN A 470 20.50 16.83 -5.09
N VAL A 471 20.07 16.48 -6.28
CA VAL A 471 19.04 15.47 -6.51
C VAL A 471 19.66 14.30 -7.25
N ARG A 472 19.34 13.10 -6.79
CA ARG A 472 19.93 11.84 -7.25
C ARG A 472 19.09 11.25 -8.37
N ARG A 473 19.79 10.72 -9.36
CA ARG A 473 19.25 9.96 -10.48
C ARG A 473 19.88 8.58 -10.50
N PRO A 474 19.16 7.56 -11.00
CA PRO A 474 19.68 6.21 -11.11
C PRO A 474 20.94 6.14 -12.00
N ALA A 475 21.71 5.07 -11.76
CA ALA A 475 22.87 4.70 -12.56
C ALA A 475 22.50 4.51 -14.04
N LEU A 476 23.37 4.89 -14.99
CA LEU A 476 23.07 4.73 -16.43
C LEU A 476 23.42 3.34 -16.96
N THR A 477 24.42 2.69 -16.37
CA THR A 477 24.89 1.35 -16.73
C THR A 477 24.63 0.39 -15.59
N THR A 478 23.76 -0.59 -15.79
CA THR A 478 23.37 -1.58 -14.78
C THR A 478 22.82 -2.84 -15.45
N TYR A 479 22.92 -3.98 -14.78
CA TYR A 479 22.27 -5.22 -15.18
C TYR A 479 22.00 -6.10 -13.94
N TRP A 480 20.82 -6.71 -13.84
CA TRP A 480 20.35 -7.48 -12.69
C TRP A 480 19.55 -8.71 -13.14
N LEU A 481 19.48 -9.75 -12.31
CA LEU A 481 18.82 -11.01 -12.66
C LEU A 481 17.78 -11.45 -11.63
N LEU A 482 16.60 -11.81 -12.13
CA LEU A 482 15.65 -12.69 -11.47
C LEU A 482 15.66 -14.06 -12.16
N ALA A 483 15.64 -15.15 -11.41
CA ALA A 483 15.63 -16.50 -11.97
C ALA A 483 14.82 -17.50 -11.13
N ASP A 484 14.16 -18.42 -11.82
CA ASP A 484 13.79 -19.75 -11.35
C ASP A 484 14.77 -20.71 -12.03
N PRO A 485 15.88 -21.09 -11.35
CA PRO A 485 17.01 -21.76 -11.98
C PRO A 485 16.61 -23.01 -12.77
N GLY A 486 17.13 -23.13 -13.99
CA GLY A 486 16.80 -24.19 -14.94
C GLY A 486 15.51 -23.93 -15.74
N LEU A 487 14.63 -23.04 -15.28
CA LEU A 487 13.30 -22.83 -15.86
C LEU A 487 13.14 -21.46 -16.53
N THR A 488 13.25 -20.37 -15.77
CA THR A 488 12.97 -19.02 -16.28
C THR A 488 14.00 -18.02 -15.77
N TYR A 489 14.50 -17.16 -16.66
CA TYR A 489 15.44 -16.10 -16.34
C TYR A 489 14.94 -14.77 -16.90
N VAL A 490 14.93 -13.74 -16.07
CA VAL A 490 14.58 -12.36 -16.41
C VAL A 490 15.78 -11.48 -16.12
N LEU A 491 16.51 -11.13 -17.18
CA LEU A 491 17.71 -10.29 -17.12
C LEU A 491 17.37 -8.89 -17.61
N TYR A 492 17.42 -7.90 -16.73
CA TYR A 492 17.32 -6.48 -17.09
C TYR A 492 18.72 -5.90 -17.30
N ALA A 493 18.92 -5.12 -18.35
CA ALA A 493 20.16 -4.38 -18.60
C ALA A 493 19.87 -2.99 -19.16
N ARG A 494 20.63 -1.98 -18.71
CA ARG A 494 20.60 -0.60 -19.22
C ARG A 494 22.00 -0.05 -19.40
N GLY A 495 22.25 0.74 -20.45
CA GLY A 495 23.56 1.33 -20.70
C GLY A 495 24.68 0.34 -21.04
N VAL A 496 24.36 -0.94 -21.21
CA VAL A 496 25.34 -2.01 -21.44
C VAL A 496 25.59 -2.18 -22.93
N THR A 497 26.86 -2.10 -23.33
CA THR A 497 27.33 -2.27 -24.72
C THR A 497 28.22 -3.50 -24.90
N LYS A 498 28.64 -4.12 -23.79
CA LYS A 498 29.41 -5.37 -23.79
C LYS A 498 28.49 -6.57 -23.58
N LYS A 499 29.00 -7.77 -23.90
CA LYS A 499 28.29 -9.04 -23.65
C LYS A 499 28.03 -9.20 -22.15
N ILE A 500 26.83 -9.67 -21.81
CA ILE A 500 26.48 -10.22 -20.52
C ILE A 500 26.45 -11.74 -20.68
N ALA A 501 27.21 -12.44 -19.85
CA ALA A 501 27.17 -13.89 -19.73
C ALA A 501 26.24 -14.24 -18.57
N LEU A 502 25.22 -15.05 -18.85
CA LEU A 502 24.28 -15.62 -17.90
C LEU A 502 24.58 -17.12 -17.75
N SER A 503 24.93 -17.58 -16.56
CA SER A 503 24.98 -19.00 -16.24
C SER A 503 23.56 -19.53 -16.06
N VAL A 504 23.20 -20.52 -16.86
CA VAL A 504 21.94 -21.26 -16.73
C VAL A 504 22.30 -22.58 -16.06
N HIS A 505 21.93 -22.74 -14.80
CA HIS A 505 22.14 -23.97 -14.05
C HIS A 505 21.32 -25.12 -14.66
N SER A 506 21.90 -25.81 -15.63
CA SER A 506 21.37 -27.04 -16.20
C SER A 506 22.42 -28.14 -16.10
N ASP A 507 22.03 -29.31 -15.59
CA ASP A 507 22.92 -30.48 -15.47
C ASP A 507 23.29 -31.05 -16.87
N ASP A 508 22.49 -30.74 -17.89
CA ASP A 508 22.64 -31.11 -19.31
C ASP A 508 22.41 -29.90 -20.24
N GLU A 509 22.63 -30.06 -21.55
CA GLU A 509 22.28 -29.05 -22.56
C GLU A 509 20.76 -28.79 -22.58
N GLY A 510 20.34 -27.60 -22.14
CA GLY A 510 18.95 -27.19 -22.09
C GLY A 510 18.52 -26.43 -23.34
N LEU A 511 17.31 -26.68 -23.84
CA LEU A 511 16.71 -25.89 -24.92
C LEU A 511 15.89 -24.73 -24.33
N TYR A 512 16.21 -23.51 -24.73
CA TYR A 512 15.56 -22.30 -24.21
C TYR A 512 15.02 -21.41 -25.33
N ALA A 513 13.82 -20.85 -25.14
CA ALA A 513 13.31 -19.76 -25.95
C ALA A 513 13.74 -18.42 -25.37
N ALA A 514 14.29 -17.54 -26.22
CA ALA A 514 14.69 -16.20 -25.83
C ALA A 514 13.78 -15.12 -26.43
N HIS A 515 13.32 -14.21 -25.59
CA HIS A 515 12.56 -13.02 -25.96
C HIS A 515 13.27 -11.77 -25.45
N VAL A 516 13.23 -10.70 -26.24
CA VAL A 516 13.74 -9.38 -25.82
C VAL A 516 12.55 -8.43 -25.72
N VAL A 517 12.36 -7.86 -24.54
CA VAL A 517 11.28 -6.94 -24.22
C VAL A 517 11.84 -5.52 -24.14
N ASN A 518 11.13 -4.60 -24.78
CA ASN A 518 11.36 -3.18 -24.70
C ASN A 518 10.51 -2.59 -23.57
N PRO A 519 11.07 -2.30 -22.38
CA PRO A 519 10.30 -1.81 -21.24
C PRO A 519 9.74 -0.38 -21.45
N ARG A 520 10.18 0.34 -22.49
CA ARG A 520 9.64 1.67 -22.84
C ARG A 520 8.33 1.58 -23.62
N THR A 521 8.14 0.51 -24.39
CA THR A 521 7.04 0.38 -25.36
C THR A 521 6.17 -0.86 -25.15
N GLY A 522 6.58 -1.78 -24.27
CA GLY A 522 5.91 -3.07 -24.08
C GLY A 522 6.15 -4.08 -25.21
N GLU A 523 6.93 -3.72 -26.24
CA GLU A 523 7.17 -4.59 -27.40
C GLU A 523 8.01 -5.82 -27.00
N ILE A 524 7.54 -7.02 -27.38
CA ILE A 524 8.24 -8.29 -27.17
C ILE A 524 8.70 -8.84 -28.53
N LYS A 525 10.01 -9.07 -28.68
CA LYS A 525 10.61 -9.67 -29.89
C LYS A 525 11.14 -11.07 -29.59
N VAL A 526 10.69 -12.05 -30.36
CA VAL A 526 11.25 -13.41 -30.34
C VAL A 526 12.67 -13.37 -30.94
N LYS A 527 13.66 -13.85 -30.19
CA LYS A 527 15.05 -13.99 -30.69
C LYS A 527 15.30 -15.37 -31.29
N GLY A 528 14.56 -16.38 -30.85
CA GLY A 528 14.66 -17.75 -31.31
C GLY A 528 14.82 -18.74 -30.15
N GLU A 529 15.11 -19.97 -30.51
CA GLU A 529 15.40 -21.06 -29.58
C GLU A 529 16.90 -21.36 -29.60
N PHE A 530 17.46 -21.64 -28.43
CA PHE A 530 18.90 -21.81 -28.23
C PHE A 530 19.15 -23.02 -27.35
N SER A 531 20.02 -23.91 -27.81
CA SER A 531 20.61 -24.91 -26.93
C SER A 531 21.70 -24.26 -26.10
N VAL A 532 21.63 -24.41 -24.78
CA VAL A 532 22.52 -23.77 -23.83
C VAL A 532 23.04 -24.83 -22.87
N SER A 533 24.35 -25.05 -22.89
CA SER A 533 25.00 -26.06 -22.05
C SER A 533 25.41 -25.56 -20.66
N ASP A 534 25.71 -24.27 -20.53
CA ASP A 534 26.16 -23.66 -19.27
C ASP A 534 25.93 -22.14 -19.28
N THR A 535 26.39 -21.46 -20.34
CA THR A 535 26.31 -19.99 -20.41
C THR A 535 25.56 -19.50 -21.64
N PHE A 536 24.51 -18.71 -21.41
CA PHE A 536 23.88 -17.90 -22.45
C PHE A 536 24.57 -16.52 -22.54
N LYS A 537 25.01 -16.13 -23.75
CA LYS A 537 25.67 -14.83 -23.98
C LYS A 537 24.73 -13.88 -24.71
N TRP A 538 24.45 -12.74 -24.10
CA TRP A 538 23.56 -11.73 -24.66
C TRP A 538 24.25 -10.38 -24.81
N ILE A 539 23.93 -9.66 -25.88
CA ILE A 539 24.25 -8.23 -26.05
C ILE A 539 22.90 -7.51 -26.19
N PRO A 540 22.60 -6.52 -25.35
CA PRO A 540 21.43 -5.67 -25.54
C PRO A 540 21.40 -5.04 -26.95
N PRO A 541 20.22 -4.84 -27.55
CA PRO A 541 20.10 -4.26 -28.90
C PRO A 541 20.83 -2.92 -29.09
N ASP A 542 20.81 -2.06 -28.08
CA ASP A 542 21.49 -0.78 -28.03
C ASP A 542 21.84 -0.41 -26.57
N ASN A 543 22.25 0.83 -26.32
CA ASN A 543 22.60 1.31 -24.98
C ASN A 543 21.39 1.74 -24.13
N GLN A 544 20.15 1.61 -24.60
CA GLN A 544 18.96 1.83 -23.80
C GLN A 544 18.73 0.64 -22.86
N ASP A 545 17.60 0.63 -22.13
CA ASP A 545 17.23 -0.48 -21.26
C ASP A 545 16.46 -1.61 -21.95
N TRP A 546 16.74 -2.86 -21.61
CA TRP A 546 16.14 -4.02 -22.24
C TRP A 546 15.99 -5.13 -21.23
N VAL A 547 14.95 -5.93 -21.39
CA VAL A 547 14.77 -7.16 -20.63
C VAL A 547 14.94 -8.33 -21.57
N LEU A 548 15.79 -9.29 -21.20
CA LEU A 548 15.87 -10.60 -21.80
C LEU A 548 15.04 -11.56 -20.93
N LEU A 549 14.06 -12.22 -21.55
CA LEU A 549 13.35 -13.35 -20.96
C LEU A 549 13.86 -14.63 -21.64
N LEU A 550 14.41 -15.54 -20.85
CA LEU A 550 14.85 -16.86 -21.29
C LEU A 550 14.02 -17.93 -20.56
N THR A 551 13.34 -18.80 -21.31
CA THR A 551 12.44 -19.81 -20.74
C THR A 551 12.75 -21.20 -21.30
N SER A 552 12.89 -22.18 -20.41
CA SER A 552 13.19 -23.57 -20.75
C SER A 552 12.03 -24.21 -21.50
N LEU A 553 12.31 -24.76 -22.68
CA LEU A 553 11.35 -25.53 -23.47
C LEU A 553 11.25 -26.99 -23.00
N ASN A 554 12.27 -27.48 -22.30
CA ASN A 554 12.28 -28.82 -21.71
C ASN A 554 11.18 -29.01 -20.63
N SER A 555 10.60 -27.92 -20.13
CA SER A 555 9.53 -27.92 -19.12
C SER A 555 8.11 -28.12 -19.68
N ARG A 556 7.94 -28.20 -21.01
CA ARG A 556 6.61 -28.38 -21.65
C ARG A 556 6.09 -29.81 -21.65
N ASP A 557 6.90 -30.81 -21.30
CA ASP A 557 6.48 -32.23 -21.26
C ASP A 557 5.91 -32.69 -19.90
N VAL A 558 5.73 -31.78 -18.92
CA VAL A 558 5.17 -32.11 -17.59
C VAL A 558 4.14 -31.07 -17.10
N ARG A 559 3.25 -30.57 -17.96
CA ARG A 559 2.07 -29.80 -17.51
C ARG A 559 0.78 -30.40 -18.03
#